data_AF-A0A1A7W721-F1
#
_entry.id   AF-A0A1A7W721-F1
#
_cell.length_a   1.000
_cell.length_b   1.000
_cell.length_c   1.000
_cell.angle_alpha   90.00
_cell.angle_beta   90.00
_cell.angle_gamma   90.00
#
_symmetry.space_group_name_H-M   'P 1'
#
loop_
_entity.id
_entity.type
_entity.pdbx_description
1 polymer ?
#
loop_
_entity_poly.entity_id
_entity_poly.type
_entity_poly.pdbx_seq_one_letter_code
_entity_poly.pdbx_strand_id
1 'polypeptide(L)' 'TLGKNVLLSVRAVKIKHGWIFQHDCDTRHTSQATMEWLHIKHFKVLEWHGQSPDLNPIYKLWR' A
#
# COMPACT_ATOMS: atom_id res chain seq x y z
N THR A 1 -7.58 5.49 -11.83
CA THR A 1 -7.76 5.58 -10.36
C THR A 1 -6.81 4.61 -9.70
N LEU A 2 -6.42 4.86 -8.44
CA LEU A 2 -5.46 3.99 -7.72
C LEU A 2 -5.82 2.50 -7.82
N GLY A 3 -7.09 2.15 -7.58
CA GLY A 3 -7.56 0.76 -7.66
C GLY A 3 -7.33 0.08 -9.02
N LYS A 4 -7.60 0.78 -10.13
CA LYS A 4 -7.33 0.25 -11.48
C LYS A 4 -5.84 0.03 -11.69
N ASN A 5 -5.02 0.99 -11.26
CA ASN A 5 -3.57 0.93 -11.44
C ASN A 5 -2.95 -0.21 -10.63
N VAL A 6 -3.36 -0.40 -9.37
CA VAL A 6 -2.85 -1.51 -8.53
C VAL A 6 -3.20 -2.87 -9.14
N LEU A 7 -4.45 -3.06 -9.60
CA LEU A 7 -4.87 -4.32 -10.23
C LEU A 7 -4.08 -4.62 -11.51
N LEU A 8 -3.84 -3.60 -12.35
CA LEU A 8 -3.02 -3.75 -13.55
C LEU A 8 -1.57 -4.10 -13.19
N SER A 9 -0.99 -3.42 -12.20
CA SER A 9 0.37 -3.70 -11.74
C SER A 9 0.51 -5.12 -11.19
N VAL A 10 -0.38 -5.56 -10.27
CA VAL A 10 -0.38 -6.91 -9.70
C VAL A 10 -0.39 -7.99 -10.79
N ARG A 11 -1.18 -7.79 -11.84
CA ARG A 11 -1.22 -8.70 -13.00
C ARG A 11 0.08 -8.65 -13.81
N ALA A 12 0.59 -7.46 -14.10
CA ALA A 12 1.80 -7.27 -14.89
C ALA A 12 3.02 -7.93 -14.23
N VAL A 13 3.15 -7.81 -12.90
CA VAL A 13 4.23 -8.43 -12.13
C VAL A 13 3.92 -9.85 -11.63
N LYS A 14 2.80 -10.44 -12.05
CA LYS A 14 2.38 -11.81 -11.74
C LYS A 14 2.41 -12.13 -10.23
N ILE A 15 2.05 -11.17 -9.39
CA ILE A 15 1.94 -11.41 -7.95
C ILE A 15 0.79 -12.38 -7.69
N LYS A 16 1.04 -13.39 -6.85
CA LYS A 16 0.05 -14.41 -6.48
C LYS A 16 -1.13 -13.80 -5.73
N HIS A 17 -2.21 -14.58 -5.63
CA HIS A 17 -3.35 -14.24 -4.78
C HIS A 17 -2.91 -14.00 -3.32
N GLY A 18 -3.64 -13.14 -2.61
CA GLY A 18 -3.36 -12.81 -1.21
C GLY A 18 -2.31 -11.71 -1.00
N TRP A 19 -2.03 -10.89 -2.00
CA TRP A 19 -1.15 -9.73 -1.87
C TRP A 19 -1.64 -8.76 -0.80
N ILE A 20 -0.69 -8.05 -0.19
CA ILE A 20 -0.92 -7.04 0.84
C ILE A 20 -0.41 -5.70 0.31
N PHE A 21 -1.24 -4.66 0.47
CA PHE A 21 -0.90 -3.29 0.11
C PHE A 21 -0.10 -2.63 1.24
N GLN A 22 1.12 -2.20 0.94
CA GLN A 22 1.93 -1.39 1.84
C GLN A 22 2.00 0.04 1.29
N HIS A 23 1.79 1.03 2.17
CA HIS A 23 2.03 2.45 1.93
C HIS A 23 2.78 3.03 3.13
N ASP A 24 3.43 4.18 2.97
CA ASP A 24 4.10 4.91 4.06
C ASP A 24 3.10 5.42 5.11
N CYS A 25 3.56 5.63 6.33
CA CYS A 25 2.72 6.20 7.40
C CYS A 25 2.76 7.73 7.44
N ASP A 26 2.84 8.39 6.29
CA ASP A 26 2.57 9.84 6.21
C ASP A 26 1.13 10.09 6.68
N THR A 27 0.94 11.14 7.48
CA THR A 27 -0.35 11.47 8.11
C THR A 27 -1.50 11.62 7.11
N ARG A 28 -1.20 11.98 5.85
CA ARG A 28 -2.20 12.03 4.76
C ARG A 28 -2.66 10.63 4.35
N HIS A 29 -1.74 9.67 4.28
CA HIS A 29 -2.02 8.29 3.90
C HIS A 29 -2.63 7.46 5.03
N THR A 30 -2.43 7.87 6.29
CA THR A 30 -3.09 7.27 7.47
C THR A 30 -4.34 8.04 7.91
N SER A 31 -4.77 9.05 7.16
CA SER A 31 -6.00 9.77 7.47
C SER A 31 -7.21 8.84 7.46
N GLN A 32 -8.19 9.09 8.33
CA GLN A 32 -9.40 8.27 8.43
C GLN A 32 -10.09 8.10 7.07
N ALA A 33 -10.25 9.19 6.31
CA ALA A 33 -10.86 9.15 4.99
C ALA A 33 -10.11 8.23 4.00
N THR A 34 -8.78 8.21 4.05
CA THR A 34 -7.97 7.33 3.18
C THR A 34 -8.11 5.87 3.60
N MET A 35 -8.05 5.59 4.90
CA MET A 35 -8.21 4.24 5.43
C MET A 35 -9.62 3.68 5.17
N GLU A 36 -10.67 4.50 5.34
CA GLU A 36 -12.05 4.14 4.99
C GLU A 36 -12.20 3.85 3.49
N TRP A 37 -11.60 4.68 2.63
CA TRP A 37 -11.62 4.44 1.20
C TRP A 37 -10.94 3.11 0.83
N LEU A 38 -9.77 2.82 1.41
CA LEU A 38 -9.06 1.55 1.20
C LEU A 38 -9.90 0.36 1.65
N HIS A 39 -10.57 0.47 2.80
CA HIS A 39 -11.47 -0.54 3.32
C HIS A 39 -12.67 -0.78 2.39
N ILE A 40 -13.36 0.27 1.93
CA ILE A 40 -14.47 0.18 0.96
C ILE A 40 -14.02 -0.45 -0.36
N LYS A 41 -12.74 -0.25 -0.75
CA LYS A 41 -12.16 -0.87 -1.94
C LYS A 41 -11.64 -2.30 -1.71
N HIS A 42 -11.82 -2.87 -0.52
CA HIS A 42 -11.36 -4.20 -0.13
C HIS A 42 -9.85 -4.40 -0.29
N PHE A 43 -9.07 -3.34 -0.05
CA PHE A 43 -7.62 -3.48 0.02
C PHE A 43 -7.22 -4.11 1.35
N LYS A 44 -6.43 -5.19 1.29
CA LYS A 44 -5.73 -5.71 2.47
C LYS A 44 -4.50 -4.84 2.71
N VAL A 45 -4.56 -3.94 3.67
CA VAL A 45 -3.44 -3.05 4.02
C VAL A 45 -2.55 -3.74 5.06
N LEU A 46 -1.23 -3.59 4.93
CA LEU A 46 -0.28 -4.04 5.93
C LEU A 46 -0.45 -3.17 7.18
N GLU A 47 -0.71 -3.78 8.34
CA GLU A 47 -0.67 -3.08 9.61
C GLU A 47 0.79 -2.94 10.05
N TRP A 48 1.31 -1.71 10.05
CA TRP A 48 2.68 -1.44 10.48
C TRP A 48 2.85 -0.03 11.04
N HIS A 49 3.78 0.12 11.99
CA HIS A 49 4.18 1.42 12.52
C HIS A 49 5.20 2.07 11.58
N GLY A 50 4.73 2.84 10.60
CA GLY A 50 5.59 3.43 9.55
C GLY A 50 6.40 4.65 9.95
N GLN A 51 6.78 4.75 11.23
CA GLN A 51 7.92 5.57 11.65
C GLN A 51 9.27 4.84 11.49
N SER A 52 9.29 3.69 10.82
CA SER A 52 10.49 2.89 10.56
C SER A 52 10.85 2.96 9.07
N PRO A 53 11.57 4.01 8.61
CA PRO A 53 11.95 4.15 7.20
C PRO A 53 12.88 3.02 6.70
N ASP A 54 13.58 2.37 7.62
CA ASP A 54 14.36 1.15 7.39
C ASP A 54 13.50 -0.06 6.98
N LEU A 55 12.24 -0.11 7.42
CA LEU A 55 11.30 -1.21 7.13
C LEU A 55 10.50 -1.01 5.84
N ASN A 56 10.58 0.15 5.19
CA ASN A 56 9.92 0.35 3.90
C ASN A 56 10.92 0.05 2.76
N PRO A 57 10.73 -1.07 2.03
CA PRO A 57 11.66 -1.51 0.99
C PRO A 57 11.82 -0.48 -0.14
N ILE A 58 10.81 0.38 -0.37
CA ILE A 58 10.86 1.37 -1.43
C ILE A 58 11.93 2.44 -1.17
N TYR A 59 12.19 2.80 0.09
CA TYR A 59 13.27 3.75 0.41
C TYR A 59 14.64 3.21 0.03
N LYS A 60 14.84 1.88 0.08
CA LYS A 60 16.09 1.25 -0.36
C LYS A 60 16.24 1.26 -1.89
N LEU A 61 15.13 1.20 -2.63
CA LEU A 61 15.12 1.26 -4.10
C LEU A 61 15.38 2.66 -4.65
N TRP A 62 15.04 3.71 -3.89
CA TRP A 62 15.30 5.11 -4.26
C TRP A 62 16.74 5.57 -3.99
N ARG A 63 17.54 4.79 -3.26
CA ARG A 63 18.93 5.10 -2.91
C ARG A 63 19.89 4.52 -3.94
#